data_AF-F3PXH9-F1
#
_entry.id   AF-F3PXH9-F1
#
_cell.length_a   1.000
_cell.length_b   1.000
_cell.length_c   1.000
_cell.angle_alpha   90.00
_cell.angle_beta   90.00
_cell.angle_gamma   90.00
#
_symmetry.space_group_name_H-M   'P 1'
#
loop_
_entity.id
_entity.type
_entity.pdbx_description
1 polymer ?
#
loop_
_entity_poly.entity_id
_entity_poly.type
_entity_poly.pdbx_seq_one_letter_code
_entity_poly.pdbx_strand_id
1 'polypeptide(L)'
;MENLKEKYDTLVKKYDTLLAENEELKSILLQHGIAYSDKKISDETSVFSSVMFPPVNFSLHDKIELFRNFFRGREDAFARRWFSKTTEKGGYQPVCINEWRRGVCDKKKYISLP
;
A
#
# COMPACT_ATOMS: atom_id res chain seq x y z
N MET A 1 15.66 13.26 4.12
CA MET A 1 14.34 13.86 3.80
C MET A 1 14.35 14.62 2.47
N GLU A 2 15.44 15.30 2.10
CA GLU A 2 15.57 16.04 0.82
C GLU A 2 15.32 15.16 -0.43
N ASN A 3 15.82 13.92 -0.45
CA ASN A 3 15.64 13.00 -1.59
C ASN A 3 14.17 12.67 -1.90
N LEU A 4 13.26 12.70 -0.91
CA LEU A 4 11.84 12.41 -1.14
C LEU A 4 11.11 13.65 -1.69
N LYS A 5 11.47 14.83 -1.20
CA LYS A 5 10.93 16.10 -1.68
C LYS A 5 11.32 16.35 -3.13
N GLU A 6 12.57 16.12 -3.49
CA GLU A 6 13.04 16.22 -4.88
C GLU A 6 12.32 15.25 -5.82
N LYS A 7 12.07 14.02 -5.37
CA LYS A 7 11.30 13.03 -6.14
C LYS A 7 9.85 13.46 -6.34
N TYR A 8 9.23 14.02 -5.30
CA TYR A 8 7.89 14.57 -5.38
C TYR A 8 7.83 15.74 -6.35
N ASP A 9 8.73 16.71 -6.24
CA ASP A 9 8.79 17.89 -7.11
C ASP A 9 9.02 17.48 -8.58
N THR A 10 9.86 16.46 -8.80
CA THR A 10 10.08 15.88 -10.13
C THR A 10 8.81 15.21 -10.68
N LEU A 11 8.06 14.51 -9.83
CA LEU A 11 6.83 13.84 -10.23
C LEU A 11 5.73 14.86 -10.57
N VAL A 12 5.59 15.93 -9.78
CA VAL A 12 4.64 17.02 -10.04
C VAL A 12 4.93 17.68 -11.38
N LYS A 13 6.20 18.02 -11.66
CA LYS A 13 6.59 18.58 -12.95
C LYS A 13 6.23 17.67 -14.13
N LYS A 14 6.48 16.36 -13.99
CA LYS A 14 6.11 15.38 -15.02
C LYS A 14 4.59 15.30 -15.22
N TYR A 15 3.83 15.31 -14.14
CA TYR A 15 2.38 15.31 -14.19
C TYR A 15 1.84 16.52 -14.96
N ASP A 16 2.33 17.72 -14.64
CA ASP A 16 1.90 18.95 -15.32
C ASP A 16 2.24 18.93 -16.82
N THR A 17 3.43 18.44 -17.18
CA THR A 17 3.81 18.31 -18.60
C THR A 17 2.93 17.33 -19.37
N LEU A 18 2.61 16.17 -18.79
CA LEU A 18 1.73 15.18 -19.41
C LEU A 18 0.29 15.68 -19.51
N LEU A 19 -0.15 16.49 -18.55
CA LEU A 19 -1.47 17.08 -18.57
C LEU A 19 -1.59 18.10 -19.71
N ALA A 20 -0.58 18.95 -19.90
CA ALA A 20 -0.55 19.89 -21.02
C ALA A 20 -0.51 19.17 -22.38
N GLU A 21 0.32 18.13 -22.52
CA GLU A 21 0.39 17.33 -23.76
C GLU A 21 -0.94 16.63 -24.07
N ASN A 22 -1.60 16.07 -23.05
CA ASN A 22 -2.92 15.47 -23.24
C ASN A 22 -3.97 16.48 -23.72
N GLU A 23 -3.97 17.71 -23.19
CA GLU A 23 -4.91 18.76 -23.63
C GLU A 23 -4.64 19.19 -25.08
N GLU A 24 -3.37 19.27 -25.50
CA GLU A 24 -2.99 19.53 -26.88
C GLU A 24 -3.47 18.40 -27.82
N LEU A 25 -3.20 17.14 -27.45
CA LEU A 25 -3.64 15.98 -28.22
C LEU A 25 -5.17 15.90 -28.34
N LYS A 26 -5.90 16.15 -27.23
CA LYS A 26 -7.36 16.22 -27.25
C LYS A 26 -7.86 17.32 -28.20
N SER A 27 -7.21 18.47 -28.21
CA SER A 27 -7.54 19.58 -29.11
C SER A 27 -7.33 19.19 -30.59
N ILE A 28 -6.25 18.50 -30.92
CA ILE A 28 -5.97 17.99 -32.28
C ILE A 28 -7.06 17.00 -32.70
N LEU A 29 -7.42 16.05 -31.83
CA LEU A 29 -8.47 15.07 -32.12
C LEU A 29 -9.82 15.75 -32.40
N LEU A 30 -10.17 16.77 -31.60
CA LEU A 30 -11.40 17.54 -31.79
C LEU A 30 -11.42 18.26 -33.14
N GLN A 31 -10.31 18.89 -33.53
CA GLN A 31 -10.18 19.57 -34.83
C GLN A 31 -10.39 18.62 -36.02
N HIS A 32 -9.97 17.36 -35.87
CA HIS A 32 -10.16 16.32 -36.88
C HIS A 32 -11.50 15.56 -36.77
N GLY A 33 -12.39 15.98 -35.88
CA GLY A 33 -13.71 15.36 -35.67
C GLY A 33 -13.63 13.95 -35.07
N ILE A 34 -12.49 13.58 -34.47
CA ILE A 34 -12.30 12.30 -33.80
C ILE A 34 -12.77 12.46 -32.35
N ALA A 35 -13.86 11.76 -32.00
CA ALA A 35 -14.37 11.78 -30.63
C ALA A 35 -13.38 11.10 -29.68
N TYR A 36 -12.75 11.89 -28.80
CA TYR A 36 -12.04 11.35 -27.64
C TYR A 36 -13.03 11.21 -26.48
N SER A 37 -13.48 9.99 -26.22
CA SER A 37 -14.29 9.72 -25.03
C SER A 37 -13.38 9.80 -23.81
N ASP A 38 -13.45 10.91 -23.08
CA ASP A 38 -13.09 10.90 -21.68
C ASP A 38 -13.99 9.85 -21.02
N LYS A 39 -13.48 8.64 -20.82
CA LYS A 39 -14.02 7.73 -19.80
C LYS A 39 -13.77 8.38 -18.45
N LYS A 40 -14.39 9.53 -18.18
CA LYS A 40 -14.82 9.87 -16.83
C LYS A 40 -15.76 8.73 -16.49
N ILE A 41 -15.24 7.72 -15.81
CA ILE A 41 -16.04 7.03 -14.80
C ILE A 41 -16.65 8.20 -14.03
N SER A 42 -17.92 8.45 -14.28
CA SER A 42 -18.62 9.56 -13.67
C SER A 42 -18.32 9.46 -12.18
N ASP A 43 -17.75 10.53 -11.63
CA ASP A 43 -17.61 10.74 -10.18
C ASP A 43 -18.99 10.79 -9.47
N GLU A 44 -20.07 10.49 -10.19
CA GLU A 44 -21.41 10.18 -9.66
C GLU A 44 -21.70 8.68 -9.51
N THR A 45 -20.76 7.80 -9.84
CA THR A 45 -20.82 6.43 -9.35
C THR A 45 -20.32 6.47 -7.93
N SER A 46 -21.24 6.66 -6.97
CA SER A 46 -21.01 6.43 -5.54
C SER A 46 -19.95 5.35 -5.37
N VAL A 47 -18.81 5.70 -4.78
CA VAL A 47 -17.68 4.77 -4.54
C VAL A 47 -18.16 3.53 -3.77
N PHE A 48 -19.32 3.64 -3.11
CA PHE A 48 -20.10 2.53 -2.61
C PHE A 48 -21.14 2.13 -3.64
N SER A 49 -21.01 0.91 -4.16
CA SER A 49 -22.14 0.27 -4.82
C SER A 49 -23.35 0.34 -3.89
N SER A 50 -24.49 0.81 -4.38
CA SER A 50 -25.79 0.68 -3.71
C SER A 50 -26.25 -0.79 -3.69
N VAL A 51 -25.34 -1.73 -3.42
CA VAL A 51 -25.73 -3.10 -3.09
C VAL A 51 -26.44 -3.02 -1.76
N MET A 52 -27.76 -3.10 -1.83
CA MET A 52 -28.58 -3.42 -0.69
C MET A 52 -28.29 -4.88 -0.36
N PHE A 53 -27.33 -5.11 0.53
CA PHE A 53 -27.05 -6.47 1.01
C PHE A 53 -28.28 -6.94 1.78
N PRO A 54 -28.74 -8.19 1.58
CA PRO A 54 -29.77 -8.75 2.45
C PRO A 54 -29.28 -8.64 3.90
N PRO A 55 -30.17 -8.41 4.89
CA PRO A 55 -29.76 -8.39 6.28
C PRO A 55 -29.22 -9.78 6.66
N VAL A 56 -27.89 -9.90 6.67
CA VAL A 56 -27.21 -11.12 7.08
C VAL A 56 -27.05 -11.08 8.59
N ASN A 57 -27.85 -11.90 9.28
CA ASN A 57 -27.73 -12.07 10.72
C ASN A 57 -26.60 -13.05 11.01
N PHE A 58 -25.40 -12.52 11.24
CA PHE A 58 -24.28 -13.28 11.76
C PHE A 58 -24.34 -13.40 13.28
N SER A 59 -24.02 -14.58 13.81
CA SER A 59 -23.76 -14.73 15.24
C SER A 59 -22.51 -13.93 15.63
N LEU A 60 -22.29 -13.71 16.93
CA LEU A 60 -21.08 -13.03 17.41
C LEU A 60 -19.81 -13.77 16.98
N HIS A 61 -19.84 -15.10 16.91
CA HIS A 61 -18.70 -15.90 16.48
C HIS A 61 -18.41 -15.71 15.00
N ASP A 62 -19.45 -15.76 14.15
CA ASP A 62 -19.30 -15.59 12.69
C ASP A 62 -18.76 -14.19 12.33
N LYS A 63 -19.17 -13.15 13.06
CA LYS A 63 -18.63 -11.79 12.86
C LYS A 63 -17.14 -11.72 13.18
N ILE A 64 -16.71 -12.36 14.26
CA ILE A 64 -15.30 -12.41 14.67
C ILE A 64 -14.49 -13.18 13.64
N GLU A 65 -14.97 -14.35 13.22
CA GLU A 65 -14.30 -15.18 12.22
C GLU A 65 -14.16 -14.45 10.88
N LEU A 66 -15.24 -13.85 10.39
CA LEU A 66 -15.25 -13.06 9.16
C LEU A 66 -14.23 -11.92 9.22
N PHE A 67 -14.25 -11.15 10.31
CA PHE A 67 -13.32 -10.05 10.50
C PHE A 67 -11.87 -10.54 10.56
N ARG A 68 -11.59 -11.63 11.27
CA ARG A 68 -10.24 -12.22 11.31
C ARG A 68 -9.80 -12.73 9.95
N ASN A 69 -10.70 -13.29 9.14
CA ASN A 69 -10.35 -13.75 7.79
C ASN A 69 -9.96 -12.60 6.86
N PHE A 70 -10.66 -11.46 6.94
CA PHE A 70 -10.34 -10.29 6.12
C PHE A 70 -9.14 -9.48 6.63
N PHE A 71 -9.00 -9.37 7.95
CA PHE A 71 -8.05 -8.44 8.59
C PHE A 71 -6.96 -9.15 9.41
N ARG A 72 -6.75 -10.46 9.25
CA ARG A 72 -5.58 -11.11 9.86
C ARG A 72 -4.30 -10.52 9.29
N GLY A 73 -3.42 -10.04 10.17
CA GLY A 73 -2.05 -9.74 9.82
C GLY A 73 -1.31 -11.00 9.36
N ARG A 74 -0.10 -10.82 8.82
CA ARG A 74 0.79 -11.92 8.48
C ARG A 74 1.24 -12.67 9.74
N GLU A 75 0.72 -13.87 9.96
CA GLU A 75 1.10 -14.72 11.09
C GLU A 75 2.53 -15.27 10.97
N ASP A 76 3.06 -15.34 9.74
CA ASP A 76 4.42 -15.74 9.42
C ASP A 76 5.46 -14.62 9.65
N ALA A 77 5.01 -13.39 9.89
CA ALA A 77 5.88 -12.22 10.01
C ALA A 77 5.66 -11.48 11.35
N PHE A 78 6.47 -11.84 12.34
CA PHE A 78 6.46 -11.21 13.65
C PHE A 78 7.88 -10.89 14.12
N ALA A 79 8.00 -9.95 15.06
CA ALA A 79 9.27 -9.56 15.63
C ALA A 79 9.41 -10.06 17.07
N ARG A 80 10.53 -10.69 17.40
CA ARG A 80 10.90 -11.09 18.75
C ARG A 80 11.55 -9.91 19.47
N ARG A 81 11.06 -9.59 20.66
CA ARG A 81 11.69 -8.60 21.54
C ARG A 81 13.00 -9.16 22.07
N TRP A 82 14.08 -8.40 22.00
CA TRP A 82 15.35 -8.71 22.65
C TRP A 82 15.70 -7.63 23.68
N PHE A 83 16.42 -8.02 24.72
CA PHE A 83 16.87 -7.12 25.78
C PHE A 83 18.22 -7.58 26.30
N SER A 84 19.16 -6.64 26.44
CA SER A 84 20.50 -6.87 26.98
C SER A 84 20.55 -6.32 28.40
N LYS A 85 20.80 -7.20 29.37
CA LYS A 85 20.95 -6.80 30.78
C LYS A 85 22.19 -5.92 31.02
N THR A 86 23.25 -6.10 30.23
CA THR A 86 24.53 -5.40 30.41
C THR A 86 24.49 -3.97 29.88
N THR A 87 23.73 -3.73 28.81
CA THR A 87 23.63 -2.41 28.18
C THR A 87 22.29 -1.72 28.43
N GLU A 88 21.36 -2.38 29.14
CA GLU A 88 19.96 -1.98 29.35
C GLU A 88 19.18 -1.62 28.08
N LYS A 89 19.70 -2.00 26.91
CA LYS A 89 19.08 -1.74 25.62
C LYS A 89 18.18 -2.91 25.23
N GLY A 90 17.08 -2.60 24.56
CA GLY A 90 16.22 -3.59 23.95
C GLY A 90 15.62 -3.09 22.64
N GLY A 91 15.08 -4.01 21.87
CA GLY A 91 14.45 -3.73 20.59
C GLY A 91 13.62 -4.90 20.09
N TYR A 92 13.13 -4.79 18.86
CA TYR A 92 12.37 -5.84 18.19
C TYR A 92 13.15 -6.28 16.94
N GLN A 93 13.25 -7.59 16.73
CA GLN A 93 13.93 -8.16 15.58
C GLN A 93 13.01 -9.15 14.85
N PRO A 94 12.88 -9.10 13.52
CA PRO A 94 12.07 -10.05 12.77
C PRO A 94 12.56 -11.49 13.02
N VAL A 95 11.60 -12.40 13.20
CA VAL A 95 11.90 -13.82 13.39
C VAL A 95 12.15 -14.48 12.05
N CYS A 96 13.17 -15.34 12.01
CA CYS A 96 13.41 -16.23 10.90
C CYS A 96 13.37 -17.68 11.39
N ILE A 97 12.49 -18.49 10.80
CA ILE A 97 12.34 -19.91 11.13
C ILE A 97 13.61 -20.70 10.82
N ASN A 98 14.29 -20.36 9.71
CA ASN A 98 15.52 -21.02 9.25
C ASN A 98 16.80 -20.35 9.78
N GLU A 99 16.76 -19.78 11.00
CA GLU A 99 17.90 -19.03 11.57
C GLU A 99 19.18 -19.88 11.73
N TRP A 100 19.01 -21.20 11.79
CA TRP A 100 20.09 -22.18 11.91
C TRP A 100 20.79 -22.50 10.58
N ARG A 101 20.18 -22.14 9.44
CA ARG A 101 20.75 -22.37 8.09
C ARG A 101 21.55 -21.14 7.65
N ARG A 102 22.86 -21.31 7.49
CA ARG A 102 23.76 -20.25 7.00
C ARG A 102 23.32 -19.80 5.60
N GLY A 103 23.30 -18.47 5.37
CA GLY A 103 22.95 -17.87 4.09
C GLY A 103 21.45 -17.69 3.82
N VAL A 104 20.56 -18.28 4.63
CA VAL A 104 19.10 -18.15 4.45
C VAL A 104 18.57 -16.88 5.12
N CYS A 105 19.08 -16.55 6.30
CA CYS A 105 18.63 -15.39 7.07
C CYS A 105 19.79 -14.48 7.46
N ASP A 106 19.94 -13.38 6.74
CA ASP A 106 20.95 -12.37 7.03
C ASP A 106 20.47 -11.39 8.11
N LYS A 107 20.49 -11.88 9.36
CA LYS A 107 20.09 -11.07 10.52
C LYS A 107 20.97 -9.85 10.73
N LYS A 108 22.22 -9.86 10.23
CA LYS A 108 23.17 -8.75 10.43
C LYS A 108 22.82 -7.55 9.55
N LYS A 109 22.26 -7.78 8.37
CA LYS A 109 21.84 -6.74 7.41
C LYS A 109 20.62 -5.93 7.87
N TYR A 110 19.76 -6.51 8.70
CA TYR A 110 18.50 -5.89 9.15
C TYR A 110 18.44 -5.63 10.66
N ILE A 111 19.57 -5.71 11.38
CA ILE A 111 19.66 -5.10 12.71
C ILE A 111 19.51 -3.60 12.46
N SER A 112 18.34 -3.07 12.83
CA SER A 112 18.08 -1.65 12.90
C SER A 112 19.24 -0.99 13.64
N LEU A 113 20.03 -0.21 12.90
CA LEU A 113 20.91 0.79 13.47
C LEU A 113 20.08 1.66 14.45
N PRO A 114 20.69 2.09 15.56
CA PRO A 114 20.01 2.82 16.63
C PRO A 114 19.27 4.06 16.12
#